data_AF-A0A529ML50-F1
#
_entry.id   AF-A0A529ML50-F1
#
_cell.length_a   1.000
_cell.length_b   1.000
_cell.length_c   1.000
_cell.angle_alpha   90.00
_cell.angle_beta   90.00
_cell.angle_gamma   90.00
#
_symmetry.space_group_name_H-M   'P 1'
#
loop_
_entity.id
_entity.type
_entity.pdbx_description
1 polymer ?
#
loop_
_entity_poly.entity_id
_entity_poly.type
_entity_poly.pdbx_seq_one_letter_code
_entity_poly.pdbx_strand_id
1 'polypeptide(L)'
;SVYDPARQAGVKLGFVDNSPAGYKQGTDYVTIVSDDLFQMGNKAGIALAEALGKKGKVGYIFHDADFYVTNQRDGAFKKTIEQDYPDMQIAAEAGMADPARSEDIAQAMITQHPDLDGIYV
;
A
#
# COMPACT_ATOMS: atom_id res chain seq x y z
N SER A 1 -9.56 16.06 -19.30
CA SER A 1 -8.49 15.09 -19.00
C SER A 1 -7.36 15.25 -20.02
N VAL A 2 -6.10 15.07 -19.63
CA VAL A 2 -4.94 15.14 -20.55
C VAL A 2 -5.02 14.08 -21.66
N TYR A 3 -5.83 13.03 -21.48
CA TYR A 3 -6.03 11.95 -22.44
C TYR A 3 -7.18 12.21 -23.45
N ASP A 4 -7.95 13.29 -23.28
CA ASP A 4 -9.10 13.57 -24.15
C ASP A 4 -8.76 13.73 -25.64
N PRO A 5 -7.64 14.39 -26.03
CA PRO A 5 -7.27 14.48 -27.45
C PRO A 5 -7.08 13.09 -28.10
N ALA A 6 -6.44 12.15 -27.40
CA ALA A 6 -6.23 10.80 -27.89
C ALA A 6 -7.56 10.03 -28.00
N ARG A 7 -8.43 10.16 -26.99
CA ARG A 7 -9.77 9.56 -26.98
C ARG A 7 -10.63 10.06 -28.14
N GLN A 8 -10.63 11.37 -28.38
CA GLN A 8 -11.37 11.99 -29.49
C GLN A 8 -10.83 11.58 -30.86
N ALA A 9 -9.53 11.30 -30.97
CA ALA A 9 -8.91 10.74 -32.17
C ALA A 9 -9.19 9.24 -32.38
N GLY A 10 -9.97 8.59 -31.51
CA GLY A 10 -10.32 7.17 -31.62
C GLY A 10 -9.23 6.20 -31.13
N VAL A 11 -8.19 6.70 -30.47
CA VAL A 11 -7.13 5.86 -29.88
C VAL A 11 -7.70 5.02 -28.75
N LYS A 12 -7.33 3.73 -28.72
CA LYS A 12 -7.69 2.84 -27.62
C LYS A 12 -6.79 3.11 -26.42
N LEU A 13 -7.38 3.48 -25.30
CA LEU A 13 -6.68 3.74 -24.06
C LEU A 13 -6.73 2.51 -23.15
N GLY A 14 -5.57 2.12 -22.62
CA GLY A 14 -5.43 1.22 -21.49
C GLY A 14 -4.62 1.92 -20.42
N PHE A 15 -4.99 1.73 -19.15
CA PHE A 15 -4.30 2.36 -18.02
C PHE A 15 -3.59 1.32 -17.17
N VAL A 16 -2.61 1.79 -16.41
CA VAL A 16 -1.95 1.01 -15.37
C VAL A 16 -2.41 1.56 -14.02
N ASP A 17 -2.81 0.67 -13.13
CA ASP A 17 -3.24 0.91 -11.75
C ASP A 17 -4.53 1.70 -11.54
N ASN A 18 -4.64 2.91 -12.11
CA ASN A 18 -5.79 3.80 -11.93
C ASN A 18 -6.33 4.34 -13.26
N SER A 19 -7.64 4.57 -13.32
CA SER A 19 -8.25 5.32 -14.42
C SER A 19 -8.38 6.82 -14.09
N PRO A 20 -8.41 7.69 -15.11
CA PRO A 20 -8.74 9.09 -14.91
C PRO A 20 -10.13 9.25 -14.31
N ALA A 21 -10.29 10.21 -13.39
CA ALA A 21 -11.59 10.51 -12.79
C ALA A 21 -12.67 10.76 -13.85
N GLY A 22 -13.80 10.09 -13.70
CA GLY A 22 -14.97 10.22 -14.58
C GLY A 22 -14.91 9.40 -15.89
N TYR A 23 -13.81 8.71 -16.19
CA TYR A 23 -13.73 7.83 -17.35
C TYR A 23 -14.49 6.52 -17.08
N LYS A 24 -15.21 6.02 -18.08
CA LYS A 24 -15.97 4.76 -17.99
C LYS A 24 -15.31 3.64 -18.81
N GLN A 25 -15.10 2.48 -18.19
CA GLN A 25 -14.60 1.30 -18.90
C GLN A 25 -15.55 0.91 -20.04
N GLY A 26 -14.98 0.46 -21.17
CA GLY A 26 -15.72 0.09 -22.38
C GLY A 26 -16.20 1.29 -23.20
N THR A 27 -16.16 2.51 -22.66
CA THR A 27 -16.50 3.75 -23.37
C THR A 27 -15.26 4.61 -23.59
N ASP A 28 -14.61 5.02 -22.51
CA ASP A 28 -13.47 5.96 -22.55
C ASP A 28 -12.12 5.25 -22.54
N TYR A 29 -12.07 4.00 -22.07
CA TYR A 29 -10.89 3.14 -22.07
C TYR A 29 -11.28 1.66 -22.11
N VAL A 30 -10.34 0.81 -22.51
CA VAL A 30 -10.57 -0.63 -22.70
C VAL A 30 -10.39 -1.40 -21.39
N THR A 31 -9.28 -1.20 -20.70
CA THR A 31 -8.94 -1.93 -19.48
C THR A 31 -7.99 -1.14 -18.59
N ILE A 32 -7.91 -1.58 -17.34
CA ILE A 32 -6.81 -1.27 -16.43
C ILE A 32 -6.00 -2.56 -16.27
N VAL A 33 -4.68 -2.45 -16.22
CA VAL A 33 -3.79 -3.53 -15.79
C VAL A 33 -3.24 -3.11 -14.42
N SER A 34 -3.29 -4.00 -13.45
CA SER A 34 -2.84 -3.76 -12.07
C SER A 34 -2.22 -5.02 -11.52
N ASP A 35 -1.41 -4.87 -10.49
CA ASP A 35 -0.86 -5.97 -9.71
C ASP A 35 -1.94 -6.61 -8.79
N ASP A 36 -1.64 -7.81 -8.26
CA ASP A 36 -2.37 -8.38 -7.13
C ASP A 36 -1.89 -7.72 -5.83
N LEU A 37 -2.44 -6.53 -5.57
CA LEU A 37 -2.06 -5.67 -4.46
C LEU A 37 -2.27 -6.35 -3.11
N PHE A 38 -3.30 -7.19 -3.01
CA PHE A 38 -3.57 -7.95 -1.79
C PHE A 38 -2.47 -8.99 -1.56
N GLN A 39 -2.11 -9.78 -2.58
CA GLN A 39 -0.99 -10.72 -2.44
C GLN A 39 0.33 -10.01 -2.17
N MET A 40 0.57 -8.82 -2.73
CA MET A 40 1.79 -8.06 -2.42
C MET A 40 1.87 -7.70 -0.93
N GLY A 41 0.79 -7.13 -0.36
CA GLY A 41 0.75 -6.82 1.07
C GLY A 41 0.85 -8.07 1.95
N ASN A 42 0.16 -9.15 1.56
CA ASN A 42 0.25 -10.43 2.26
C ASN A 42 1.67 -11.02 2.25
N LYS A 43 2.35 -11.01 1.09
CA LYS A 43 3.73 -11.48 0.98
C LYS A 43 4.71 -10.62 1.77
N ALA A 44 4.48 -9.31 1.86
CA ALA A 44 5.25 -8.44 2.74
C ALA A 44 5.05 -8.81 4.22
N GLY A 45 3.81 -9.08 4.63
CA GLY A 45 3.48 -9.54 5.99
C GLY A 45 4.17 -10.87 6.33
N ILE A 46 4.08 -11.85 5.41
CA ILE A 46 4.76 -13.14 5.56
C ILE A 46 6.26 -12.98 5.67
N ALA A 47 6.89 -12.18 4.79
CA ALA A 47 8.33 -11.99 4.78
C ALA A 47 8.83 -11.35 6.08
N LEU A 48 8.14 -10.32 6.58
CA LEU A 48 8.50 -9.70 7.85
C LEU A 48 8.32 -10.67 9.03
N ALA A 49 7.19 -11.39 9.06
CA ALA A 49 6.93 -12.38 10.10
C ALA A 49 7.98 -13.49 10.09
N GLU A 50 8.37 -14.02 8.94
CA GLU A 50 9.42 -15.03 8.83
C GLU A 50 10.78 -14.51 9.33
N ALA A 51 11.14 -13.26 8.98
CA ALA A 51 12.37 -12.64 9.44
C ALA A 51 12.44 -12.47 10.96
N LEU A 52 11.30 -12.25 11.62
CA LEU A 52 11.21 -12.09 13.07
C LEU A 52 10.96 -13.41 13.82
N GLY A 53 10.92 -14.54 13.11
CA GLY A 53 10.59 -15.83 13.71
C GLY A 53 9.14 -15.90 14.20
N LYS A 54 8.23 -15.20 13.51
CA LYS A 54 6.77 -15.19 13.68
C LYS A 54 6.28 -14.62 15.00
N LYS A 55 7.06 -13.74 15.62
CA LYS A 55 6.74 -13.07 16.89
C LYS A 55 7.36 -11.69 16.92
N GLY A 56 6.81 -10.80 17.74
CA GLY A 56 7.40 -9.48 17.98
C GLY A 56 6.50 -8.30 17.64
N LYS A 57 7.01 -7.10 17.90
CA LYS A 57 6.29 -5.84 17.71
C LYS A 57 6.70 -5.19 16.40
N VAL A 58 5.72 -4.80 15.59
CA VAL A 58 5.96 -4.16 14.31
C VAL A 58 5.33 -2.78 14.23
N GLY A 59 6.03 -1.86 13.58
CA GLY A 59 5.51 -0.57 13.17
C GLY A 59 4.85 -0.67 11.80
N TYR A 60 3.76 0.06 11.60
CA TYR A 60 3.01 0.10 10.36
C TYR A 60 2.88 1.54 9.87
N ILE A 61 3.67 1.90 8.86
CA ILE A 61 3.57 3.19 8.16
C ILE A 61 2.77 2.94 6.89
N PHE A 62 1.67 3.68 6.71
CA PHE A 62 0.74 3.47 5.59
C PHE A 62 0.52 4.75 4.79
N HIS A 63 0.10 4.62 3.54
CA HIS A 63 -0.18 5.79 2.71
C HIS A 63 -1.48 6.49 3.15
N ASP A 64 -1.36 7.71 3.67
CA ASP A 64 -2.48 8.47 4.24
C ASP A 64 -3.14 9.40 3.21
N ALA A 65 -3.54 8.79 2.10
CA ALA A 65 -4.34 9.41 1.05
C ALA A 65 -5.27 8.35 0.45
N ASP A 66 -6.39 8.79 -0.15
CA ASP A 66 -7.30 7.92 -0.88
C ASP A 66 -6.68 7.51 -2.21
N PHE A 67 -5.88 6.45 -2.15
CA PHE A 67 -5.14 5.88 -3.27
C PHE A 67 -5.29 4.37 -3.23
N TYR A 68 -6.32 3.90 -3.94
CA TYR A 68 -6.75 2.50 -3.97
C TYR A 68 -5.61 1.48 -4.02
N VAL A 69 -4.61 1.76 -4.85
CA VAL A 69 -3.49 0.85 -5.12
C VAL A 69 -2.65 0.58 -3.86
N THR A 70 -2.21 1.64 -3.20
CA THR A 70 -1.39 1.52 -1.99
C THR A 70 -2.25 1.11 -0.81
N ASN A 71 -3.45 1.66 -0.65
CA ASN A 71 -4.28 1.33 0.51
C ASN A 71 -4.70 -0.15 0.53
N GLN A 72 -4.92 -0.78 -0.62
CA GLN A 72 -5.14 -2.22 -0.70
C GLN A 72 -3.91 -3.03 -0.25
N ARG A 73 -2.71 -2.60 -0.65
CA ARG A 73 -1.45 -3.26 -0.28
C ARG A 73 -1.17 -3.11 1.21
N ASP A 74 -1.26 -1.89 1.74
CA ASP A 74 -1.02 -1.58 3.14
C ASP A 74 -2.02 -2.34 4.04
N GLY A 75 -3.30 -2.29 3.67
CA GLY A 75 -4.37 -3.01 4.38
C GLY A 75 -4.18 -4.53 4.35
N ALA A 76 -3.67 -5.09 3.25
CA ALA A 76 -3.38 -6.52 3.16
C ALA A 76 -2.19 -6.94 4.03
N PHE A 77 -1.15 -6.10 4.16
CA PHE A 77 -0.08 -6.31 5.14
C PHE A 77 -0.65 -6.36 6.55
N LYS A 78 -1.39 -5.31 6.96
CA LYS A 78 -1.97 -5.19 8.29
C LYS A 78 -2.85 -6.40 8.64
N LYS A 79 -3.77 -6.74 7.73
CA LYS A 79 -4.66 -7.90 7.89
C LYS A 79 -3.88 -9.21 8.03
N THR A 80 -2.80 -9.39 7.27
CA THR A 80 -1.98 -10.60 7.34
C THR A 80 -1.31 -10.74 8.70
N ILE A 81 -0.71 -9.66 9.22
CA ILE A 81 -0.12 -9.67 10.57
C ILE A 81 -1.18 -9.97 11.63
N GLU A 82 -2.31 -9.26 11.61
CA GLU A 82 -3.36 -9.38 12.63
C GLU A 82 -4.08 -10.75 12.61
N GLN A 83 -4.22 -11.39 11.45
CA GLN A 83 -4.97 -12.64 11.31
C GLN A 83 -4.11 -13.90 11.42
N ASP A 84 -2.91 -13.88 10.83
CA ASP A 84 -2.12 -15.10 10.63
C ASP A 84 -1.00 -15.25 11.68
N TYR A 85 -0.64 -14.18 12.40
CA TYR A 85 0.49 -14.15 13.32
C TYR A 85 0.09 -13.63 14.72
N PRO A 86 -0.59 -14.46 15.53
CA PRO A 86 -1.13 -14.03 16.83
C PRO A 86 -0.07 -13.64 17.88
N ASP A 87 1.18 -14.08 17.70
CA ASP A 87 2.32 -13.71 18.56
C ASP A 87 3.04 -12.43 18.07
N MET A 88 2.53 -11.81 17.00
CA MET A 88 2.97 -10.52 16.51
C MET A 88 1.95 -9.43 16.85
N GLN A 89 2.43 -8.21 17.01
CA GLN A 89 1.60 -7.06 17.34
C GLN A 89 2.00 -5.86 16.51
N ILE A 90 1.02 -5.21 15.87
CA ILE A 90 1.20 -3.84 15.36
C ILE A 90 1.18 -2.91 16.57
N ALA A 91 2.34 -2.43 16.99
CA ALA A 91 2.51 -1.66 18.22
C ALA A 91 2.50 -0.13 17.99
N ALA A 92 2.69 0.29 16.74
CA ALA A 92 2.66 1.68 16.31
C ALA A 92 2.12 1.79 14.89
N GLU A 93 1.30 2.81 14.63
CA GLU A 93 0.77 3.12 13.30
C GLU A 93 1.02 4.60 12.98
N ALA A 94 1.44 4.89 11.74
CA ALA A 94 1.62 6.26 11.29
C ALA A 94 1.20 6.43 9.82
N GLY A 95 0.41 7.46 9.56
CA GLY A 95 0.05 7.86 8.21
C GLY A 95 1.14 8.66 7.51
N MET A 96 1.40 8.36 6.25
CA MET A 96 2.37 9.03 5.39
C MET A 96 1.67 9.63 4.17
N ALA A 97 1.36 10.93 4.28
CA ALA A 97 0.78 11.70 3.17
C ALA A 97 1.84 12.13 2.13
N ASP A 98 3.08 12.32 2.56
CA ASP A 98 4.20 12.73 1.71
C ASP A 98 5.37 11.73 1.84
N PRO A 99 5.73 11.00 0.76
CA PRO A 99 6.88 10.09 0.76
C PRO A 99 8.21 10.78 1.09
N ALA A 100 8.34 12.10 0.90
CA ALA A 100 9.55 12.82 1.32
C ALA A 100 9.74 12.85 2.85
N ARG A 101 8.69 12.53 3.62
CA ARG A 101 8.69 12.49 5.08
C ARG A 101 8.85 11.07 5.65
N SER A 102 8.99 10.03 4.82
CA SER A 102 9.08 8.63 5.30
C SER A 102 10.16 8.44 6.35
N GLU A 103 11.34 9.02 6.13
CA GLU A 103 12.49 8.89 7.03
C GLU A 103 12.19 9.52 8.40
N ASP A 104 11.66 10.74 8.43
CA ASP A 104 11.30 11.42 9.68
C ASP A 104 10.25 10.63 10.47
N ILE A 105 9.24 10.09 9.77
CA ILE A 105 8.17 9.30 10.39
C ILE A 105 8.74 8.01 11.00
N ALA A 106 9.58 7.30 10.25
CA ALA A 106 10.24 6.09 10.74
C ALA A 106 11.17 6.38 11.93
N GLN A 107 11.97 7.45 11.87
CA GLN A 107 12.83 7.88 12.98
C GLN A 107 12.01 8.20 14.24
N ALA A 108 10.92 8.95 14.09
CA ALA A 108 10.02 9.26 15.20
C ALA A 108 9.40 8.00 15.80
N MET A 109 8.95 7.06 14.95
CA MET A 109 8.36 5.79 15.38
C MET A 109 9.36 4.95 16.18
N ILE A 110 10.58 4.77 15.69
CA ILE A 110 11.64 4.02 16.40
C ILE A 110 11.99 4.70 17.73
N THR A 111 12.04 6.04 17.75
CA THR A 111 12.35 6.80 18.97
C THR A 111 11.27 6.63 20.04
N GLN A 112 9.99 6.62 19.64
CA GLN A 112 8.84 6.47 20.54
C GLN A 112 8.60 5.01 20.96
N HIS A 113 8.99 4.06 20.11
CA HIS A 113 8.81 2.63 20.29
C HIS A 113 10.15 1.89 20.09
N PRO A 114 11.11 2.05 21.01
CA PRO A 114 12.45 1.44 20.89
C PRO A 114 12.45 -0.08 21.00
N ASP A 115 11.31 -0.68 21.31
CA ASP A 115 11.07 -2.12 21.41
C ASP A 115 10.40 -2.72 20.16
N LEU A 116 10.34 -1.97 19.04
CA LEU A 116 9.95 -2.50 17.75
C LEU A 116 11.02 -3.46 17.20
N ASP A 117 10.56 -4.60 16.70
CA ASP A 117 11.37 -5.62 16.04
C ASP A 117 11.43 -5.43 14.51
N GLY A 118 10.48 -4.69 13.92
CA GLY A 118 10.45 -4.40 12.49
C GLY A 118 9.45 -3.31 12.09
N ILE A 119 9.54 -2.82 10.85
CA ILE A 119 8.67 -1.77 10.30
C ILE A 119 8.25 -2.14 8.88
N TYR A 120 6.97 -1.92 8.57
CA TYR A 120 6.41 -1.83 7.21
C TYR A 120 6.25 -0.37 6.80
N VAL A 121 6.59 -0.05 5.56
CA VAL A 121 6.48 1.28 4.93
C VAL A 121 6.26 1.16 3.43
#